data_AF-A0A955U4E0-F1
#
_entry.id   AF-A0A955U4E0-F1
#
_cell.length_a   1.000
_cell.length_b   1.000
_cell.length_c   1.000
_cell.angle_alpha   90.00
_cell.angle_beta   90.00
_cell.angle_gamma   90.00
#
_symmetry.space_group_name_H-M   'P 1'
#
loop_
_entity.id
_entity.type
_entity.pdbx_description
1 polymer ?
#
loop_
_entity_poly.entity_id
_entity_poly.type
_entity_poly.pdbx_seq_one_letter_code
_entity_poly.pdbx_strand_id
1 'polypeptide(L)'
;MSHVRPGILVRDNHDRPGLLVHPQPRPSKSWLKAQTDRRVAATPEDDTWWHVLCLDGGAIVCPESLLTVLGPPSEADIAHAMAHANAAGRQTLTTLFPSTSQR
;
A
#
# COMPACT_ATOMS: atom_id res chain seq x y z
N MET A 1 19.48 -2.57 1.08
CA MET A 1 18.45 -1.53 0.88
C MET A 1 17.16 -2.23 0.53
N SER A 2 16.05 -1.97 1.23
CA SER A 2 14.76 -2.61 0.93
C SER A 2 14.17 -1.97 -0.32
N HIS A 3 13.92 -2.78 -1.36
CA HIS A 3 13.30 -2.34 -2.60
C HIS A 3 11.77 -2.33 -2.48
N VAL A 4 11.11 -1.44 -3.22
CA VAL A 4 9.64 -1.41 -3.34
C VAL A 4 9.17 -2.70 -4.03
N ARG A 5 8.33 -3.47 -3.35
CA ARG A 5 7.77 -4.74 -3.84
C ARG A 5 6.57 -5.16 -2.99
N PRO A 6 5.70 -6.07 -3.47
CA PRO A 6 4.67 -6.70 -2.65
C PRO A 6 5.21 -7.24 -1.32
N GLY A 7 4.44 -7.04 -0.26
CA GLY A 7 4.72 -7.53 1.09
C GLY A 7 5.68 -6.67 1.92
N ILE A 8 6.16 -5.53 1.42
CA ILE A 8 7.00 -4.60 2.20
C ILE A 8 6.12 -3.60 2.96
N LEU A 9 6.55 -3.21 4.16
CA LEU A 9 5.91 -2.14 4.94
C LEU A 9 6.35 -0.78 4.42
N VAL A 10 5.37 0.11 4.23
CA VAL A 10 5.57 1.47 3.75
C VAL A 10 4.79 2.48 4.58
N ARG A 11 5.13 3.77 4.41
CA ARG A 11 4.25 4.89 4.72
C ARG A 11 3.83 5.59 3.44
N ASP A 12 2.57 5.98 3.37
CA ASP A 12 2.03 6.76 2.26
C ASP A 12 2.33 8.26 2.40
N ASN A 13 1.82 9.05 1.45
CA ASN A 13 1.97 10.51 1.42
C ASN A 13 1.25 11.25 2.56
N HIS A 14 0.46 10.55 3.39
CA HIS A 14 -0.22 11.05 4.59
C HIS A 14 0.34 10.43 5.88
N ASP A 15 1.56 9.87 5.84
CA ASP A 15 2.24 9.21 6.96
C ASP A 15 1.49 8.00 7.54
N ARG A 16 0.56 7.42 6.79
CA ARG A 16 -0.19 6.22 7.21
C ARG A 16 0.61 4.97 6.88
N PRO A 17 0.85 4.07 7.85
CA PRO A 17 1.54 2.82 7.58
C PRO A 17 0.63 1.84 6.82
N GLY A 18 1.23 1.08 5.91
CA GLY A 18 0.52 0.06 5.15
C GLY A 18 1.42 -0.96 4.48
N LEU A 19 0.81 -2.04 4.02
CA LEU A 19 1.47 -3.12 3.31
C LEU A 19 1.27 -2.94 1.82
N LEU A 20 2.38 -2.92 1.09
CA LEU A 20 2.35 -2.93 -0.38
C LEU A 20 1.81 -4.27 -0.88
N VAL A 21 0.85 -4.22 -1.80
CA VAL A 21 0.18 -5.43 -2.26
C VAL A 21 0.56 -5.79 -3.69
N HIS A 22 0.23 -4.93 -4.65
CA HIS A 22 0.48 -5.17 -6.06
C HIS A 22 0.46 -3.84 -6.83
N PRO A 23 1.13 -3.77 -8.00
CA PRO A 23 1.05 -2.58 -8.83
C PRO A 23 -0.37 -2.36 -9.36
N GLN A 24 -0.70 -1.11 -9.64
CA GLN A 24 -1.98 -0.63 -10.14
C GLN A 24 -1.77 0.21 -11.40
N PRO A 25 -2.76 0.22 -12.32
CA PRO A 25 -2.76 1.21 -13.38
C PRO A 25 -2.75 2.63 -12.82
N ARG A 26 -2.02 3.51 -13.49
CA ARG A 26 -2.04 4.95 -13.20
C ARG A 26 -3.48 5.48 -13.23
N PRO A 27 -3.93 6.25 -12.22
CA PRO A 27 -5.21 6.93 -12.26
C PRO A 27 -5.35 7.90 -13.44
N SER A 28 -6.59 8.16 -13.86
CA SER A 28 -6.84 9.04 -15.00
C SER A 28 -6.35 10.47 -14.76
N LYS A 29 -6.01 11.20 -15.84
CA LYS A 29 -5.58 12.60 -15.74
C LYS A 29 -6.63 13.49 -15.07
N SER A 30 -7.93 13.23 -15.27
CA SER A 30 -9.01 13.98 -14.60
C SER A 30 -9.05 13.70 -13.10
N TRP A 31 -8.86 12.44 -12.69
CA TRP A 31 -8.79 12.07 -11.28
C TRP A 31 -7.59 12.73 -10.59
N LEU A 32 -6.41 12.70 -11.23
CA LEU A 32 -5.19 13.34 -10.71
C LEU A 32 -5.36 14.84 -10.53
N LYS A 33 -6.00 15.52 -11.50
CA LYS A 33 -6.29 16.96 -11.41
C LYS A 33 -7.26 17.32 -10.28
N ALA A 34 -8.12 16.38 -9.88
CA ALA A 34 -9.08 16.57 -8.80
C ALA A 34 -8.47 16.36 -7.40
N GLN A 35 -7.22 15.89 -7.30
CA GLN A 35 -6.59 15.64 -6.01
C GLN A 35 -6.26 16.94 -5.29
N THR A 36 -6.54 16.96 -3.98
CA THR A 36 -6.18 18.07 -3.09
C THR A 36 -4.69 18.07 -2.77
N ASP A 37 -4.07 16.90 -2.67
CA ASP A 37 -2.62 16.78 -2.54
C ASP A 37 -1.93 17.06 -3.90
N ARG A 38 -1.28 18.22 -3.97
CA ARG A 38 -0.57 18.67 -5.17
C ARG A 38 0.56 17.74 -5.59
N ARG A 39 1.15 16.99 -4.67
CA ARG A 39 2.21 16.03 -4.97
C ARG A 39 1.67 14.86 -5.80
N VAL A 40 0.48 14.37 -5.45
CA VAL A 40 -0.22 13.31 -6.20
C VAL A 40 -0.65 13.82 -7.59
N ALA A 41 -1.12 15.06 -7.67
CA ALA A 41 -1.47 15.68 -8.95
C ALA A 41 -0.25 15.89 -9.88
N ALA A 42 0.93 16.10 -9.30
CA ALA A 42 2.18 16.36 -10.00
C ALA A 42 3.03 15.10 -10.26
N THR A 43 2.55 13.91 -9.90
CA THR A 43 3.28 12.65 -10.07
C THR A 43 3.67 12.41 -11.55
N PRO A 44 4.94 12.09 -11.86
CA PRO A 44 5.41 11.79 -13.22
C PRO A 44 4.59 10.71 -13.92
N GLU A 45 4.47 10.76 -15.26
CA GLU A 45 3.63 9.80 -16.01
C GLU A 45 4.16 8.36 -15.95
N ASP A 46 5.47 8.20 -15.82
CA ASP A 46 6.22 6.94 -15.74
C ASP A 46 6.31 6.37 -14.32
N ASP A 47 5.77 7.06 -13.32
CA ASP A 47 5.78 6.57 -11.94
C ASP A 47 4.87 5.34 -11.77
N THR A 48 5.34 4.37 -11.00
CA THR A 48 4.58 3.14 -10.71
C THR A 48 3.55 3.44 -9.63
N TRP A 49 2.31 2.99 -9.83
CA TRP A 49 1.25 3.13 -8.84
C TRP A 49 1.04 1.81 -8.12
N TRP A 50 0.75 1.90 -6.83
CA TRP A 50 0.65 0.73 -5.99
C TRP A 50 -0.64 0.71 -5.20
N HIS A 51 -1.21 -0.49 -5.06
CA HIS A 51 -2.24 -0.78 -4.08
C HIS A 51 -1.57 -1.00 -2.72
N VAL A 52 -1.99 -0.23 -1.72
CA VAL A 52 -1.50 -0.34 -0.34
C VAL A 52 -2.68 -0.62 0.58
N LEU A 53 -2.59 -1.69 1.37
CA LEU A 53 -3.53 -1.96 2.46
C LEU A 53 -3.03 -1.25 3.71
N CYS A 54 -3.80 -0.29 4.22
CA CYS A 54 -3.42 0.44 5.41
C CYS A 54 -3.55 -0.47 6.64
N LEU A 55 -2.63 -0.35 7.60
CA LEU A 55 -2.64 -1.20 8.78
C LEU A 55 -3.92 -1.03 9.61
N ASP A 56 -4.45 0.20 9.67
CA ASP A 56 -5.68 0.52 10.41
C ASP A 56 -6.97 0.33 9.58
N GLY A 57 -6.85 -0.32 8.42
CA GLY A 57 -7.97 -0.65 7.54
C GLY A 57 -8.14 0.29 6.36
N GLY A 58 -8.94 -0.18 5.39
CA GLY A 58 -9.07 0.46 4.08
C GLY A 58 -7.88 0.20 3.16
N ALA A 59 -7.97 0.73 1.95
CA ALA A 59 -6.94 0.58 0.93
C ALA A 59 -6.80 1.86 0.13
N ILE A 60 -5.59 2.12 -0.34
CA ILE A 60 -5.28 3.31 -1.13
C ILE A 60 -4.49 2.93 -2.38
N VAL A 61 -4.51 3.85 -3.34
CA VAL A 61 -3.64 3.82 -4.52
C VAL A 61 -2.66 4.98 -4.39
N CYS A 62 -1.38 4.68 -4.27
CA CYS A 62 -0.32 5.66 -4.01
C CYS A 62 0.80 5.49 -5.05
N PRO A 63 1.37 6.58 -5.59
CA PRO A 63 2.50 6.48 -6.49
C PRO A 63 3.78 6.16 -5.71
N GLU A 64 4.67 5.39 -6.33
CA GLU A 64 5.90 4.87 -5.70
C GLU A 64 6.80 6.00 -5.20
N SER A 65 6.93 7.09 -5.96
CA SER A 65 7.74 8.25 -5.54
C SER A 65 7.27 8.94 -4.26
N LEU A 66 6.03 8.68 -3.83
CA LEU A 66 5.47 9.23 -2.58
C LEU A 66 5.39 8.19 -1.45
N LEU A 67 5.86 6.97 -1.69
CA LEU A 67 5.98 5.94 -0.65
C LEU A 67 7.33 6.06 0.06
N THR A 68 7.30 5.94 1.39
CA THR A 68 8.51 5.74 2.19
C THR A 68 8.62 4.28 2.60
N VAL A 69 9.68 3.58 2.16
CA VAL A 69 9.92 2.18 2.53
C VAL A 69 10.40 2.09 3.98
N LEU A 70 9.66 1.36 4.81
CA LEU A 70 10.03 1.09 6.20
C LEU A 70 10.80 -0.23 6.37
N GLY A 71 10.61 -1.17 5.44
CA GLY A 71 11.29 -2.47 5.46
C GLY A 71 10.32 -3.64 5.57
N PRO A 72 10.80 -4.86 5.88
CA PRO A 72 9.93 -6.01 6.09
C PRO A 72 8.96 -5.76 7.25
N PRO A 73 7.66 -6.14 7.13
CA PRO A 73 6.73 -6.05 8.24
C PRO A 73 7.04 -7.09 9.31
N SER A 74 6.70 -6.77 10.56
CA SER A 74 6.68 -7.75 11.65
C SER A 74 5.41 -8.61 11.59
N GLU A 75 5.40 -9.74 12.32
CA GLU A 75 4.17 -10.54 12.50
C GLU A 75 3.04 -9.73 13.12
N ALA A 76 3.36 -8.79 14.02
CA ALA A 76 2.39 -7.90 14.66
C ALA A 76 1.75 -6.94 13.65
N ASP A 77 2.55 -6.37 12.72
CA ASP A 77 2.02 -5.50 11.66
C ASP A 77 1.05 -6.26 10.75
N ILE A 78 1.41 -7.50 10.38
CA ILE A 78 0.57 -8.36 9.53
C ILE A 78 -0.72 -8.71 10.26
N ALA A 79 -0.63 -9.15 11.52
CA ALA A 79 -1.80 -9.51 12.33
C ALA A 79 -2.75 -8.31 12.52
N HIS A 80 -2.19 -7.12 12.79
CA HIS A 80 -2.96 -5.88 12.91
C HIS A 80 -3.67 -5.56 11.58
N ALA A 81 -2.95 -5.57 10.45
CA ALA A 81 -3.55 -5.36 9.14
C ALA A 81 -4.68 -6.36 8.84
N MET A 82 -4.50 -7.64 9.18
CA MET A 82 -5.53 -8.67 8.97
C MET A 82 -6.77 -8.43 9.83
N ALA A 83 -6.61 -7.96 11.07
CA ALA A 83 -7.72 -7.66 11.97
C ALA A 83 -8.59 -6.50 11.46
N HIS A 84 -7.98 -5.51 10.80
CA HIS A 84 -8.67 -4.32 10.28
C HIS A 84 -9.08 -4.41 8.80
N ALA A 85 -8.54 -5.40 8.06
CA ALA A 85 -8.89 -5.61 6.66
C ALA A 85 -10.32 -6.16 6.49
N ASN A 86 -10.97 -5.80 5.38
CA ASN A 86 -12.21 -6.46 4.95
C ASN A 86 -11.93 -7.88 4.39
N ALA A 87 -12.97 -8.61 4.00
CA ALA A 87 -12.81 -10.00 3.52
C ALA A 87 -11.83 -10.13 2.34
N ALA A 88 -11.90 -9.23 1.35
CA ALA A 88 -10.99 -9.23 0.21
C ALA A 88 -9.55 -8.90 0.64
N GLY A 89 -9.37 -7.87 1.48
CA GLY A 89 -8.06 -7.50 2.02
C GLY A 89 -7.43 -8.64 2.82
N ARG A 90 -8.20 -9.36 3.63
CA ARG A 90 -7.70 -10.55 4.35
C ARG A 90 -7.25 -11.65 3.39
N GLN A 91 -8.03 -11.95 2.35
CA GLN A 91 -7.64 -12.93 1.33
C GLN A 91 -6.33 -12.57 0.65
N THR A 92 -6.19 -11.29 0.28
CA THR A 92 -4.96 -10.73 -0.26
C THR A 92 -3.78 -10.87 0.70
N LEU A 93 -3.95 -10.52 1.97
CA LEU A 93 -2.90 -10.66 2.99
C LEU A 93 -2.52 -12.11 3.25
N THR A 94 -3.47 -13.05 3.25
CA THR A 94 -3.18 -14.49 3.37
C THR A 94 -2.36 -15.00 2.18
N THR A 95 -2.59 -14.47 0.98
CA THR A 95 -1.81 -14.85 -0.21
C THR A 95 -0.38 -14.32 -0.13
N LEU A 96 -0.19 -13.09 0.37
CA LEU A 96 1.13 -12.48 0.55
C LEU A 96 1.91 -13.07 1.72
N PHE A 97 1.22 -13.46 2.79
CA PHE A 97 1.79 -13.95 4.04
C PHE A 97 1.12 -15.27 4.44
N PRO A 98 1.43 -16.38 3.75
CA PRO A 98 0.75 -17.66 3.99
C PRO A 98 1.06 -18.26 5.37
N SER A 99 2.25 -17.99 5.93
CA SER A 99 2.69 -18.52 7.22
C SER A 99 2.00 -17.90 8.44
N THR A 100 1.38 -16.73 8.31
CA THR A 100 0.69 -16.04 9.41
C THR A 100 -0.77 -16.47 9.55
N SER A 101 -1.31 -17.27 8.63
CA SER A 101 -2.71 -17.73 8.65
C SER A 101 -2.94 -19.03 9.44
N GLN A 102 -1.93 -19.55 10.16
CA GLN A 102 -1.97 -20.87 10.83
C GLN A 102 -1.99 -20.83 12.37
N ARG A 103 -2.63 -19.84 13.00
CA ARG A 103 -2.82 -19.87 14.47
C ARG A 103 -4.27 -19.68 14.86
#